data_AF-A0A8I0KAR9-F1
#
_entry.id   AF-A0A8I0KAR9-F1
#
_cell.length_a   1.000
_cell.length_b   1.000
_cell.length_c   1.000
_cell.angle_alpha   90.00
_cell.angle_beta   90.00
_cell.angle_gamma   90.00
#
_symmetry.space_group_name_H-M   'P 1'
#
loop_
_entity.id
_entity.type
_entity.pdbx_description
1 polymer ?
#
loop_
_entity_poly.entity_id
_entity_poly.type
_entity_poly.pdbx_seq_one_letter_code
_entity_poly.pdbx_strand_id
1 'polypeptide(L)' 'RELGIQFGQTTQDGRFTLLPICCLGNCDKGPTLMIDEDTHGLVEVTSIKQLLEKYV' A
#
# COMPACT_ATOMS: atom_id res chain seq x y z
N ARG A 1 -9.47 -6.35 -4.27
CA ARG A 1 -10.13 -5.34 -3.40
C ARG A 1 -9.83 -5.79 -1.98
N GLU A 2 -8.59 -5.63 -1.53
CA GLU A 2 -8.10 -6.35 -0.35
C GLU A 2 -8.51 -5.68 0.97
N LEU A 3 -8.41 -4.35 1.05
CA LEU A 3 -8.67 -3.61 2.30
C LEU A 3 -10.14 -3.19 2.48
N GLY A 4 -10.95 -3.21 1.41
CA GLY A 4 -12.38 -2.86 1.48
C GLY A 4 -12.70 -1.39 1.82
N ILE A 5 -11.72 -0.50 1.81
CA ILE A 5 -11.83 0.92 2.21
C ILE A 5 -11.55 1.89 1.06
N GLN A 6 -11.91 3.15 1.24
CA GLN A 6 -11.59 4.27 0.33
C GLN A 6 -10.33 5.03 0.79
N PHE A 7 -9.83 5.93 -0.05
CA PHE A 7 -8.74 6.83 0.32
C PHE A 7 -9.12 7.70 1.52
N GLY A 8 -8.19 7.86 2.46
CA GLY A 8 -8.37 8.59 3.71
C GLY A 8 -9.09 7.80 4.81
N GLN A 9 -9.50 6.55 4.55
CA GLN A 9 -10.12 5.69 5.55
C GLN A 9 -9.10 4.72 6.16
N THR A 10 -9.43 4.26 7.36
CA THR A 10 -8.71 3.20 8.07
C THR A 10 -9.55 1.93 8.06
N THR A 11 -8.90 0.77 7.96
CA THR A 11 -9.56 -0.54 8.05
C THR A 11 -10.25 -0.72 9.41
N GLN A 12 -11.28 -1.57 9.46
CA GLN A 12 -12.08 -1.78 10.67
C GLN A 12 -11.26 -2.34 11.86
N ASP A 13 -10.20 -3.08 11.57
CA ASP A 13 -9.24 -3.60 12.55
C ASP A 13 -8.21 -2.56 13.01
N GLY A 14 -8.24 -1.34 12.45
CA GLY A 14 -7.35 -0.24 12.81
C GLY A 14 -5.92 -0.37 12.27
N ARG A 15 -5.65 -1.34 11.39
CA ARG A 15 -4.27 -1.69 11.00
C ARG A 15 -3.72 -0.90 9.82
N PHE A 16 -4.55 -0.59 8.83
CA PHE A 16 -4.10 0.08 7.62
C PHE A 16 -4.95 1.31 7.34
N THR A 17 -4.29 2.42 7.02
CA THR A 17 -4.95 3.63 6.47
C THR A 17 -4.53 3.81 5.03
N LEU A 18 -5.49 3.86 4.11
CA LEU A 18 -5.20 4.01 2.69
C LEU A 18 -5.03 5.49 2.35
N LEU A 19 -3.79 5.97 2.27
CA LEU A 19 -3.50 7.38 1.98
C LEU A 19 -3.09 7.57 0.51
N PRO A 20 -3.62 8.59 -0.19
CA PRO A 20 -3.12 8.97 -1.49
C PRO A 20 -1.79 9.74 -1.34
N ILE A 21 -0.86 9.52 -2.26
CA ILE A 21 0.40 10.27 -2.32
C ILE A 21 0.72 10.65 -3.77
N CYS A 22 1.22 11.87 -3.96
CA CYS A 22 1.52 12.38 -5.30
C CYS A 22 2.80 11.77 -5.88
N CYS A 23 3.85 11.60 -5.08
CA CYS A 23 5.13 11.06 -5.52
C CYS A 23 5.90 10.43 -4.35
N LEU A 24 6.54 9.29 -4.60
CA LEU A 24 7.42 8.59 -3.66
C LEU A 24 8.90 8.60 -4.10
N GLY A 25 9.23 9.34 -5.15
CA GLY A 25 10.61 9.43 -5.67
C GLY A 25 11.17 8.14 -6.28
N ASN A 26 10.32 7.15 -6.55
CA ASN A 26 10.69 5.82 -7.06
C ASN A 26 10.20 5.59 -8.50
N CYS A 27 10.35 6.62 -9.35
CA CYS A 27 9.68 6.71 -10.65
C CYS A 27 10.09 5.60 -11.63
N ASP A 28 11.35 5.12 -11.56
CA ASP A 28 11.88 4.03 -12.38
C ASP A 28 11.34 2.65 -12.00
N LYS A 29 10.71 2.52 -10.82
CA LYS A 29 10.16 1.28 -10.28
C LYS A 29 8.67 1.41 -9.96
N GLY A 30 7.96 2.26 -10.69
CA GLY A 30 6.50 2.34 -10.62
C GLY A 30 5.82 1.07 -11.16
N PRO A 31 4.62 0.68 -10.66
CA PRO A 31 3.86 1.25 -9.55
C PRO A 31 4.56 1.06 -8.19
N THR A 32 4.43 2.06 -7.31
CA THR A 32 5.07 2.07 -5.98
C THR A 32 4.05 2.37 -4.89
N LEU A 33 4.22 1.73 -3.75
CA LEU A 33 3.53 2.06 -2.50
C LEU A 33 4.51 2.09 -1.34
N MET A 34 4.13 2.75 -0.25
CA MET A 34 4.89 2.80 0.98
C MET A 34 3.99 2.31 2.12
N ILE A 35 4.52 1.42 2.95
CA ILE A 35 3.88 0.98 4.20
C ILE A 35 4.84 1.35 5.31
N ASP A 36 4.41 2.25 6.20
CA ASP A 36 5.28 2.89 7.18
C ASP A 36 6.53 3.49 6.52
N GLU A 37 7.72 2.98 6.83
CA GLU A 37 9.00 3.44 6.26
C GLU A 37 9.48 2.60 5.06
N ASP A 38 8.75 1.52 4.72
CA ASP A 38 9.15 0.59 3.67
C ASP A 38 8.57 0.97 2.31
N THR A 39 9.45 1.27 1.36
CA THR A 39 9.06 1.55 -0.03
C THR A 39 9.09 0.29 -0.88
N HIS A 40 7.94 -0.06 -1.46
CA HIS A 40 7.77 -1.21 -2.35
C HIS A 40 7.56 -0.74 -3.79
N GLY A 41 8.49 -1.08 -4.68
CA GLY A 41 8.39 -0.83 -6.12
C GLY A 41 7.98 -2.07 -6.91
N LEU A 42 7.67 -1.87 -8.21
CA LEU A 42 7.24 -2.90 -9.15
C LEU A 42 6.06 -3.71 -8.60
N VAL A 43 5.13 -3.04 -7.93
CA VAL A 43 4.04 -3.72 -7.24
C VAL A 43 2.95 -4.13 -8.24
N GLU A 44 2.61 -5.41 -8.22
CA GLU A 44 1.50 -5.97 -8.98
C GLU A 44 0.24 -6.09 -8.12
N VAL A 45 -0.94 -5.93 -8.72
CA VAL A 45 -2.23 -6.04 -8.01
C VAL A 45 -2.41 -7.41 -7.36
N THR A 46 -1.88 -8.47 -7.99
CA THR A 46 -1.90 -9.85 -7.52
C THR A 46 -1.03 -10.08 -6.28
N SER A 47 0.03 -9.31 -6.09
CA SER A 47 0.97 -9.47 -4.96
C SER A 47 0.59 -8.65 -3.73
N ILE A 48 -0.36 -7.71 -3.84
CA ILE A 48 -0.80 -6.85 -2.72
C ILE A 48 -1.19 -7.65 -1.49
N LYS A 49 -1.94 -8.75 -1.64
CA LYS A 49 -2.38 -9.55 -0.49
C LYS A 49 -1.20 -10.14 0.28
N GLN A 50 -0.26 -10.75 -0.44
CA GLN A 50 0.96 -11.32 0.15
C GLN A 50 1.86 -10.24 0.76
N LEU A 51 1.87 -9.03 0.19
CA LEU A 51 2.61 -7.91 0.73
C LEU A 51 2.06 -7.46 2.08
N LEU A 52 0.74 -7.30 2.19
CA LEU A 52 0.05 -6.90 3.42
C LEU A 52 0.22 -7.93 4.54
N GLU A 53 0.30 -9.22 4.21
CA GLU A 53 0.55 -10.30 5.17
C GLU A 53 1.90 -10.17 5.90
N LYS A 54 2.88 -9.43 5.35
CA LYS A 54 4.16 -9.18 6.00
C LYS A 54 4.09 -8.21 7.19
N TYR A 55 3.00 -7.44 7.28
CA TYR A 55 2.80 -6.38 8.27
C TYR A 55 1.72 -6.77 9.31
N VAL A 56 1.51 -8.09 9.50
CA VAL A 56 0.56 -8.73 10.45
C VAL A 56 1.21 -9.01 11.80
#